data_AF-A0A1W9RM01-F1
#
_entry.id   AF-A0A1W9RM01-F1
#
_cell.length_a   1.000
_cell.length_b   1.000
_cell.length_c   1.000
_cell.angle_alpha   90.00
_cell.angle_beta   90.00
_cell.angle_gamma   90.00
#
_symmetry.space_group_name_H-M   'P 1'
#
loop_
_entity.id
_entity.type
_entity.pdbx_description
1 polymer ?
#
loop_
_entity_poly.entity_id
_entity_poly.type
_entity_poly.pdbx_seq_one_letter_code
_entity_poly.pdbx_strand_id
1 'polypeptide(L)'
;MVIHLKKLNLFNPKKLSLSNPIIRYAQNPILAPNQVNAVWQKPKWQVVTVHNAGVTTLGDETIMLFRSHLRCGISVLGLARSKNGVDNWKIHPAPVLKPATENDDFAPNADIDQLIQNESGGVEDPRIMKFGDEYAITYSAYHGAVKNRVRVSLAFTKDFIHFTRFGPVLDRDMR
;
A
#
# COMPACT_ATOMS: atom_id res chain seq x y z
N MET A 1 1.06 -11.80 4.35
CA MET A 1 2.20 -11.53 3.46
C MET A 1 3.09 -12.75 3.42
N VAL A 2 3.42 -13.27 2.25
CA VAL A 2 4.29 -14.45 2.07
C VAL A 2 5.58 -13.96 1.41
N ILE A 3 6.73 -14.18 2.06
CA ILE A 3 8.04 -13.82 1.52
C ILE A 3 8.77 -15.09 1.18
N HIS A 4 9.39 -15.12 0.00
CA HIS A 4 10.24 -16.23 -0.39
C HIS A 4 11.55 -16.17 0.41
N LEU A 5 11.67 -17.00 1.45
CA LEU A 5 12.76 -16.99 2.44
C LEU A 5 14.14 -17.39 1.90
N LYS A 6 14.31 -17.63 0.59
CA LYS A 6 15.61 -17.99 -0.01
C LYS A 6 16.73 -16.96 0.26
N LYS A 7 16.37 -15.71 0.60
CA LYS A 7 17.32 -14.63 0.91
C LYS A 7 17.82 -14.58 2.36
N LEU A 8 17.23 -15.36 3.26
CA LEU A 8 17.61 -15.38 4.65
C LEU A 8 18.12 -16.78 4.96
N ASN A 9 19.37 -16.92 5.40
CA ASN A 9 19.95 -18.17 5.90
C ASN A 9 19.23 -18.72 7.16
N LEU A 10 17.97 -18.33 7.40
CA LEU A 10 17.04 -18.80 8.41
C LEU A 10 16.29 -20.08 7.98
N PHE A 11 16.58 -20.60 6.79
CA PHE A 11 15.90 -21.77 6.24
C PHE A 11 16.38 -23.06 6.93
N ASN A 12 15.59 -23.57 7.88
CA ASN A 12 15.73 -24.93 8.39
C ASN A 12 14.67 -25.83 7.74
N PRO A 13 15.02 -26.63 6.71
CA PRO A 13 14.06 -27.44 5.94
C PRO A 13 13.30 -28.46 6.79
N LYS A 14 13.83 -28.86 7.96
CA LYS A 14 13.19 -29.85 8.85
C LYS A 14 11.87 -29.37 9.48
N LYS A 15 11.50 -28.09 9.38
CA LYS A 15 10.26 -27.52 9.94
C LYS A 15 9.11 -27.37 8.95
N LEU A 16 9.34 -27.59 7.65
CA LEU A 16 8.32 -27.51 6.62
C LEU A 16 7.74 -28.90 6.33
N SER A 17 6.42 -28.98 6.25
CA SER A 17 5.70 -30.19 5.83
C SER A 17 4.44 -29.80 5.07
N LEU A 18 3.74 -30.76 4.48
CA LEU A 18 2.43 -30.50 3.88
C LEU A 18 1.41 -29.94 4.91
N SER A 19 1.54 -30.35 6.17
CA SER A 19 0.70 -29.84 7.27
C SER A 19 1.18 -28.50 7.85
N ASN A 20 2.44 -28.11 7.57
CA ASN A 20 3.01 -26.83 7.96
C ASN A 20 3.79 -26.22 6.78
N PRO A 21 3.10 -25.77 5.71
CA PRO A 21 3.74 -25.36 4.46
C PRO A 21 4.36 -23.96 4.54
N ILE A 22 4.17 -23.25 5.66
CA ILE A 22 4.67 -21.90 5.87
C ILE A 22 5.39 -21.81 7.22
N ILE A 23 6.48 -21.05 7.25
CA ILE A 23 7.15 -20.66 8.50
C ILE A 23 6.73 -19.24 8.83
N ARG A 24 6.17 -19.02 10.01
CA ARG A 24 5.91 -17.68 10.52
C ARG A 24 7.20 -17.06 11.05
N TYR A 25 7.46 -15.81 10.69
CA TYR A 25 8.57 -15.07 11.25
C TYR A 25 8.37 -14.87 12.75
N ALA A 26 9.40 -15.16 13.55
CA ALA A 26 9.30 -15.15 15.00
C ALA A 26 9.13 -13.74 15.58
N GLN A 27 9.66 -12.72 14.91
CA GLN A 27 9.57 -11.32 15.33
C GLN A 27 8.40 -10.58 14.66
N ASN A 28 7.31 -11.28 14.35
CA ASN A 28 6.08 -10.60 13.93
C ASN A 28 5.56 -9.68 15.06
N PRO A 29 4.91 -8.54 14.73
CA PRO A 29 4.66 -8.04 13.38
C PRO A 29 5.92 -7.42 12.73
N ILE A 30 6.04 -7.58 11.41
CA ILE A 30 7.15 -7.00 10.63
C ILE A 30 7.07 -5.46 10.45
N LEU A 31 5.88 -4.89 10.64
CA LEU A 31 5.65 -3.45 10.64
C LEU A 31 4.42 -3.15 11.52
N ALA A 32 4.53 -2.17 12.42
CA ALA A 32 3.51 -1.82 13.39
C ALA A 32 3.23 -0.30 13.44
N PRO A 33 2.05 0.14 13.90
CA PRO A 33 1.69 1.55 13.95
C PRO A 33 2.64 2.43 14.76
N ASN A 34 3.21 1.92 15.85
CA ASN A 34 4.18 2.65 16.66
C ASN A 34 5.49 2.95 15.88
N GLN A 35 5.96 2.01 15.05
CA GLN A 35 7.11 2.22 14.17
C GLN A 35 6.81 3.28 13.11
N VAL A 36 5.60 3.24 12.51
CA VAL A 36 5.15 4.27 11.57
C VAL A 36 5.06 5.64 12.25
N ASN A 37 4.46 5.73 13.44
CA ASN A 37 4.29 6.98 14.17
C ASN A 37 5.61 7.56 14.73
N ALA A 38 6.65 6.74 14.92
CA ALA A 38 7.99 7.22 15.24
C ALA A 38 8.60 8.04 14.09
N VAL A 39 8.22 7.73 12.85
CA VAL A 39 8.63 8.45 11.63
C VAL A 39 7.63 9.55 11.28
N TRP A 40 6.33 9.27 11.31
CA TRP A 40 5.23 10.19 10.99
C TRP A 40 4.87 11.04 12.22
N GLN A 41 5.75 11.97 12.58
CA GLN A 41 5.59 12.77 13.80
C GLN A 41 4.55 13.88 13.68
N LYS A 42 4.19 14.28 12.45
CA LYS A 42 3.13 15.28 12.21
C LYS A 42 1.80 14.70 12.71
N PRO A 43 1.08 15.35 13.65
CA PRO A 43 -0.13 14.77 14.24
C PRO A 43 -1.18 14.32 13.23
N LYS A 44 -1.36 15.11 12.17
CA LYS A 44 -2.25 14.82 11.06
C LYS A 44 -1.95 13.49 10.36
N TRP A 45 -0.69 13.05 10.31
CA TRP A 45 -0.26 11.82 9.63
C TRP A 45 -0.25 10.61 10.56
N GLN A 46 -0.40 10.79 11.86
CA GLN A 46 -0.34 9.65 12.78
C GLN A 46 -1.48 8.67 12.52
N VAL A 47 -1.14 7.38 12.64
CA VAL A 47 -2.01 6.27 12.29
C VAL A 47 -2.34 5.40 13.47
N VAL A 48 -3.46 4.70 13.37
CA VAL A 48 -3.92 3.72 14.38
C VAL A 48 -3.73 2.27 13.94
N THR A 49 -3.52 2.02 12.65
CA THR A 49 -3.38 0.66 12.07
C THR A 49 -2.28 0.60 11.03
N VAL A 50 -1.72 -0.60 10.81
CA VAL A 50 -0.86 -0.95 9.65
C VAL A 50 -1.28 -2.35 9.21
N HIS A 51 -1.75 -2.50 7.98
CA HIS A 51 -2.39 -3.74 7.50
C HIS A 51 -2.54 -3.75 5.97
N ASN A 52 -3.11 -4.84 5.44
CA ASN A 52 -3.54 -5.01 4.04
C ASN A 52 -2.54 -4.51 2.99
N ALA A 53 -1.27 -4.88 3.16
CA ALA A 53 -0.21 -4.37 2.32
C ALA A 53 -0.11 -5.08 0.97
N GLY A 54 0.20 -4.30 -0.07
CA GLY A 54 0.71 -4.78 -1.36
C GLY A 54 2.24 -4.81 -1.32
N VAL A 55 2.85 -5.85 -1.89
CA VAL A 55 4.31 -6.04 -1.85
C VAL A 55 4.84 -6.43 -3.21
N THR A 56 5.99 -5.87 -3.58
CA THR A 56 6.74 -6.23 -4.80
C THR A 56 8.25 -6.08 -4.58
N THR A 57 9.04 -6.35 -5.60
CA THR A 57 10.48 -6.04 -5.64
C THR A 57 10.75 -4.87 -6.57
N LEU A 58 11.63 -3.96 -6.17
CA LEU A 58 12.18 -2.89 -7.01
C LEU A 58 13.70 -2.92 -6.88
N GLY A 59 14.39 -3.30 -7.95
CA GLY A 59 15.84 -3.56 -7.90
C GLY A 59 16.17 -4.67 -6.91
N ASP A 60 17.04 -4.37 -5.95
CA ASP A 60 17.46 -5.30 -4.90
C ASP A 60 16.59 -5.22 -3.62
N GLU A 61 15.60 -4.32 -3.59
CA GLU A 61 14.75 -4.08 -2.43
C GLU A 61 13.37 -4.74 -2.57
N THR A 62 12.79 -5.06 -1.41
CA THR A 62 11.37 -5.35 -1.25
C THR A 62 10.63 -4.07 -0.90
N ILE A 63 9.58 -3.79 -1.65
CA ILE A 63 8.71 -2.63 -1.50
C ILE A 63 7.39 -3.08 -0.87
N MET A 64 6.94 -2.38 0.15
CA MET A 64 5.65 -2.57 0.79
C MET A 64 4.84 -1.27 0.72
N LEU A 65 3.69 -1.32 0.06
CA LEU A 65 2.64 -0.32 0.21
C LEU A 65 1.67 -0.83 1.26
N PHE A 66 1.69 -0.26 2.46
CA PHE A 66 0.79 -0.67 3.55
C PHE A 66 -0.40 0.28 3.68
N ARG A 67 -1.56 -0.26 4.02
CA ARG A 67 -2.75 0.53 4.37
C ARG A 67 -2.67 0.93 5.84
N SER A 68 -3.01 2.18 6.11
CA SER A 68 -3.17 2.71 7.46
C SER A 68 -4.38 3.63 7.54
N HIS A 69 -5.04 3.66 8.69
CA HIS A 69 -6.04 4.68 9.00
C HIS A 69 -5.36 5.80 9.76
N LEU A 70 -5.52 7.03 9.27
CA LEU A 70 -5.24 8.23 10.06
C LEU A 70 -6.15 8.26 11.30
N ARG A 71 -5.80 9.05 12.31
CA ARG A 71 -6.64 9.22 13.52
C ARG A 71 -8.06 9.70 13.22
N CYS A 72 -8.29 10.38 12.10
CA CYS A 72 -9.62 10.81 11.64
C CYS A 72 -10.41 9.74 10.88
N GLY A 73 -9.87 8.51 10.74
CA GLY A 73 -10.53 7.39 10.06
C GLY A 73 -10.26 7.30 8.55
N ILE A 74 -9.65 8.31 7.92
CA ILE A 74 -9.29 8.27 6.50
C ILE A 74 -8.16 7.25 6.26
N SER A 75 -8.39 6.35 5.32
CA SER A 75 -7.38 5.39 4.86
C SER A 75 -6.37 6.04 3.91
N VAL A 76 -5.08 5.74 4.14
CA VAL A 76 -3.95 6.16 3.31
C VAL A 76 -3.00 5.00 3.07
N LEU A 77 -2.15 5.11 2.04
CA LEU A 77 -1.07 4.17 1.77
C LEU A 77 0.28 4.77 2.17
N GLY A 78 1.00 4.06 3.03
CA GLY A 78 2.39 4.34 3.35
C GLY A 78 3.35 3.41 2.59
N LEU A 79 4.59 3.84 2.44
CA LEU A 79 5.65 3.08 1.80
C LEU A 79 6.67 2.63 2.85
N ALA A 80 7.05 1.36 2.82
CA ALA A 80 8.21 0.83 3.52
C ALA A 80 9.11 0.03 2.57
N ARG A 81 10.43 0.07 2.81
CA ARG A 81 11.44 -0.65 2.01
C ARG A 81 12.32 -1.54 2.89
N SER A 82 12.64 -2.73 2.44
CA SER A 82 13.56 -3.65 3.12
C SER A 82 14.40 -4.41 2.11
N LYS A 83 15.69 -4.66 2.42
CA LYS A 83 16.58 -5.45 1.54
C LYS A 83 16.19 -6.92 1.46
N ASN A 84 15.60 -7.47 2.52
CA ASN A 84 15.22 -8.88 2.62
C ASN A 84 13.70 -9.11 2.69
N GLY A 85 12.93 -8.02 2.87
CA GLY A 85 11.49 -8.07 3.03
C GLY A 85 11.00 -8.49 4.42
N VAL A 86 11.85 -8.92 5.33
CA VAL A 86 11.43 -9.46 6.63
C VAL A 86 11.61 -8.45 7.76
N ASP A 87 12.75 -7.77 7.81
CA ASP A 87 13.10 -6.86 8.89
C ASP A 87 13.71 -5.55 8.36
N ASN A 88 14.13 -4.67 9.28
CA ASN A 88 14.83 -3.43 8.98
C ASN A 88 14.10 -2.54 7.95
N TRP A 89 12.76 -2.51 8.05
CA TRP A 89 11.90 -1.73 7.17
C TRP A 89 12.15 -0.23 7.36
N LYS A 90 12.56 0.43 6.28
CA LYS A 90 12.67 1.89 6.20
C LYS A 90 11.34 2.47 5.75
N ILE A 91 10.65 3.17 6.65
CA ILE A 91 9.36 3.81 6.40
C ILE A 91 9.59 5.17 5.72
N HIS A 92 8.86 5.44 4.64
CA HIS A 92 8.89 6.74 3.98
C HIS A 92 8.34 7.83 4.92
N PRO A 93 8.87 9.08 4.94
CA PRO A 93 8.52 10.10 5.94
C PRO A 93 7.05 10.58 5.95
N ALA A 94 6.26 10.23 4.93
CA ALA A 94 4.86 10.59 4.81
C ALA A 94 4.08 9.53 4.00
N PRO A 95 2.74 9.50 4.09
CA PRO A 95 1.91 8.71 3.18
C PRO A 95 2.23 9.04 1.72
N VAL A 96 2.32 8.02 0.87
CA VAL A 96 2.67 8.15 -0.54
C VAL A 96 1.44 8.18 -1.45
N LEU A 97 0.33 7.56 -1.01
CA LEU A 97 -0.97 7.71 -1.66
C LEU A 97 -2.00 8.08 -0.61
N LYS A 98 -2.71 9.16 -0.86
CA LYS A 98 -3.76 9.74 -0.01
C LYS A 98 -4.87 10.24 -0.95
N PRO A 99 -6.07 10.55 -0.43
CA PRO A 99 -7.14 11.11 -1.25
C PRO A 99 -6.60 12.23 -2.16
N ALA A 100 -6.85 12.08 -3.46
CA ALA A 100 -6.33 12.99 -4.46
C ALA A 100 -6.79 14.44 -4.25
N THR A 101 -5.96 15.35 -4.72
CA THR A 101 -6.21 16.79 -4.83
C THR A 101 -5.88 17.23 -6.25
N GLU A 102 -6.26 18.45 -6.63
CA GLU A 102 -5.91 19.06 -7.92
C GLU A 102 -4.40 19.11 -8.21
N ASN A 103 -3.55 18.99 -7.17
CA ASN A 103 -2.09 19.04 -7.28
C ASN A 103 -1.44 17.66 -7.50
N ASP A 104 -2.22 16.59 -7.58
CA ASP A 104 -1.72 15.25 -7.88
C ASP A 104 -1.58 15.02 -9.40
N ASP A 105 -0.77 14.04 -9.80
CA ASP A 105 -0.62 13.68 -11.22
C ASP A 105 -1.77 12.80 -11.71
N PHE A 106 -2.37 13.18 -12.83
CA PHE A 106 -3.50 12.49 -13.46
C PHE A 106 -3.18 12.06 -14.89
N ALA A 107 -3.79 10.96 -15.33
CA ALA A 107 -3.72 10.56 -16.73
C ALA A 107 -4.42 11.60 -17.64
N PRO A 108 -3.98 11.80 -18.89
CA PRO A 108 -4.49 12.86 -19.77
C PRO A 108 -6.00 12.90 -20.00
N ASN A 109 -6.69 11.76 -19.85
CA ASN A 109 -8.14 11.64 -20.06
C ASN A 109 -8.92 11.33 -18.76
N ALA A 110 -8.30 11.56 -17.60
CA ALA A 110 -8.96 11.32 -16.33
C ALA A 110 -9.98 12.43 -16.01
N ASP A 111 -11.15 12.03 -15.53
CA ASP A 111 -12.09 12.95 -14.89
C ASP A 111 -11.57 13.27 -13.47
N ILE A 112 -10.90 14.41 -13.33
CA ILE A 112 -10.19 14.81 -12.11
C ILE A 112 -11.19 15.00 -10.95
N ASP A 113 -12.32 15.64 -11.20
CA ASP A 113 -13.33 15.90 -10.18
C ASP A 113 -13.94 14.59 -9.68
N GLN A 114 -14.32 13.69 -10.60
CA GLN A 114 -14.82 12.38 -10.23
C GLN A 114 -13.80 11.60 -9.40
N LEU A 115 -12.52 11.67 -9.77
CA LEU A 115 -11.46 10.94 -9.08
C LEU A 115 -11.24 11.46 -7.65
N ILE A 116 -11.15 12.78 -7.48
CA ILE A 116 -11.03 13.42 -6.15
C ILE A 116 -12.22 13.02 -5.27
N GLN A 117 -13.44 13.06 -5.82
CA GLN A 117 -14.65 12.65 -5.09
C GLN A 117 -14.61 11.16 -4.73
N ASN A 118 -14.19 10.31 -5.66
CA ASN A 118 -14.13 8.86 -5.48
C ASN A 118 -13.12 8.43 -4.42
N GLU A 119 -12.04 9.19 -4.21
CA GLU A 119 -11.04 8.92 -3.16
C GLU A 119 -11.29 9.66 -1.84
N SER A 120 -12.28 10.55 -1.77
CA SER A 120 -12.47 11.50 -0.66
C SER A 120 -12.60 10.86 0.73
N GLY A 121 -13.01 9.60 0.82
CA GLY A 121 -13.11 8.82 2.05
C GLY A 121 -11.88 7.96 2.35
N GLY A 122 -10.96 7.80 1.41
CA GLY A 122 -9.71 7.06 1.60
C GLY A 122 -9.31 6.17 0.42
N VAL A 123 -8.05 5.74 0.45
CA VAL A 123 -7.45 4.80 -0.49
C VAL A 123 -6.96 3.56 0.26
N GLU A 124 -7.28 2.37 -0.27
CA GLU A 124 -7.22 1.13 0.51
C GLU A 124 -6.66 -0.06 -0.28
N ASP A 125 -6.07 -0.99 0.47
CA ASP A 125 -5.74 -2.36 0.06
C ASP A 125 -5.04 -2.44 -1.32
N PRO A 126 -3.83 -1.88 -1.46
CA PRO A 126 -3.15 -1.85 -2.75
C PRO A 126 -2.74 -3.25 -3.21
N ARG A 127 -2.91 -3.53 -4.50
CA ARG A 127 -2.31 -4.66 -5.21
C ARG A 127 -1.36 -4.12 -6.26
N ILE A 128 -0.16 -4.71 -6.32
CA ILE A 128 0.95 -4.22 -7.14
C ILE A 128 1.25 -5.25 -8.22
N MET A 129 1.34 -4.81 -9.47
CA MET A 129 1.76 -5.61 -10.62
C MET A 129 2.86 -4.87 -11.37
N LYS A 130 3.99 -5.54 -11.65
CA LYS A 130 4.99 -4.99 -12.57
C LYS A 130 4.43 -5.02 -13.99
N PHE A 131 4.48 -3.90 -14.70
CA PHE A 131 3.96 -3.73 -16.05
C PHE A 131 4.98 -2.96 -16.90
N GLY A 132 5.74 -3.69 -17.71
CA GLY A 132 6.90 -3.13 -18.41
C GLY A 132 7.93 -2.56 -17.43
N ASP A 133 8.26 -1.28 -17.62
CA ASP A 133 9.19 -0.53 -16.77
C ASP A 133 8.50 0.19 -15.58
N GLU A 134 7.19 -0.01 -15.42
CA GLU A 134 6.38 0.62 -14.39
C GLU A 134 5.71 -0.44 -13.49
N TYR A 135 4.96 0.05 -12.50
CA TYR A 135 4.12 -0.74 -11.63
C TYR A 135 2.70 -0.21 -11.67
N ALA A 136 1.77 -1.09 -12.05
CA ALA A 136 0.34 -0.85 -11.94
C ALA A 136 -0.10 -1.14 -10.50
N ILE A 137 -0.76 -0.15 -9.88
CA ILE A 137 -1.32 -0.23 -8.54
C ILE A 137 -2.83 -0.19 -8.66
N THR A 138 -3.49 -1.29 -8.32
CA THR A 138 -4.95 -1.28 -8.12
C THR A 138 -5.26 -1.11 -6.65
N TYR A 139 -6.23 -0.28 -6.31
CA TYR A 139 -6.61 0.03 -4.94
C TYR A 139 -8.11 0.30 -4.85
N SER A 140 -8.68 0.13 -3.65
CA SER A 140 -10.06 0.52 -3.40
C SER A 140 -10.10 2.01 -3.03
N ALA A 141 -10.87 2.80 -3.77
CA ALA A 141 -11.15 4.18 -3.47
C ALA A 141 -12.56 4.28 -2.88
N TYR A 142 -12.68 4.90 -1.70
CA TYR A 142 -13.93 5.06 -0.98
C TYR A 142 -14.42 6.50 -1.06
N HIS A 143 -15.69 6.68 -1.41
CA HIS A 143 -16.31 8.00 -1.44
C HIS A 143 -16.75 8.43 -0.02
N GLY A 144 -16.26 9.58 0.46
CA GLY A 144 -16.48 10.03 1.84
C GLY A 144 -17.92 10.44 2.15
N ALA A 145 -18.67 10.94 1.15
CA ALA A 145 -20.06 11.40 1.33
C ALA A 145 -21.16 10.45 0.82
N VAL A 146 -20.84 9.46 -0.03
CA VAL A 146 -21.83 8.58 -0.66
C VAL A 146 -21.69 7.19 -0.08
N LYS A 147 -22.73 6.76 0.65
CA LYS A 147 -22.75 5.46 1.33
C LYS A 147 -22.51 4.32 0.33
N ASN A 148 -21.66 3.38 0.71
CA ASN A 148 -21.29 2.16 -0.05
C ASN A 148 -20.63 2.40 -1.42
N ARG A 149 -20.32 3.64 -1.81
CA ARG A 149 -19.59 3.89 -3.05
C ARG A 149 -18.10 3.59 -2.85
N VAL A 150 -17.70 2.39 -3.26
CA VAL A 150 -16.31 1.94 -3.31
C VAL A 150 -16.00 1.46 -4.72
N ARG A 151 -14.95 1.98 -5.35
CA ARG A 151 -14.53 1.58 -6.70
C ARG A 151 -13.09 1.10 -6.71
N VAL A 152 -12.78 0.18 -7.61
CA VAL A 152 -11.38 -0.15 -7.91
C VAL A 152 -10.82 0.97 -8.77
N SER A 153 -9.76 1.60 -8.29
CA SER A 153 -9.01 2.61 -9.03
C SER A 153 -7.64 2.07 -9.44
N LEU A 154 -7.06 2.72 -10.45
CA LEU A 154 -5.73 2.40 -10.98
C LEU A 154 -4.81 3.62 -10.90
N ALA A 155 -3.57 3.38 -10.50
CA ALA A 155 -2.47 4.32 -10.63
C ALA A 155 -1.21 3.61 -11.14
N PHE A 156 -0.34 4.33 -11.83
CA PHE A 156 0.97 3.86 -12.24
C PHE A 156 2.09 4.59 -11.49
N THR A 157 3.19 3.89 -11.25
CA THR A 157 4.41 4.46 -10.65
C THR A 157 5.65 3.73 -11.14
N LYS A 158 6.79 4.43 -11.19
CA LYS A 158 8.11 3.82 -11.43
C LYS A 158 8.91 3.62 -10.15
N ASP A 159 8.63 4.43 -9.12
CA ASP A 159 9.49 4.59 -7.94
C ASP A 159 8.76 4.46 -6.60
N PHE A 160 7.42 4.32 -6.62
CA PHE A 160 6.53 4.27 -5.46
C PHE A 160 6.47 5.59 -4.66
N ILE A 161 6.94 6.69 -5.24
CA ILE A 161 6.88 8.04 -4.67
C ILE A 161 5.95 8.92 -5.52
N HIS A 162 6.07 8.83 -6.84
CA HIS A 162 5.26 9.58 -7.79
C HIS A 162 4.23 8.65 -8.44
N PHE A 163 2.96 9.07 -8.47
CA PHE A 163 1.85 8.25 -8.95
C PHE A 163 1.00 9.02 -9.95
N THR A 164 0.87 8.49 -11.16
CA THR A 164 -0.12 8.97 -12.13
C THR A 164 -1.42 8.22 -11.93
N ARG A 165 -2.49 8.91 -11.53
CA ARG A 165 -3.79 8.28 -11.29
C ARG A 165 -4.63 8.24 -12.56
N PHE A 166 -5.21 7.07 -12.82
CA PHE A 166 -6.14 6.83 -13.93
C PHE A 166 -7.60 6.80 -13.47
N GLY A 167 -7.84 6.74 -12.16
CA GLY A 167 -9.19 6.73 -11.59
C GLY A 167 -9.85 5.35 -11.63
N PRO A 168 -11.19 5.28 -11.50
CA PRO A 168 -11.94 4.03 -11.49
C PRO A 168 -11.73 3.22 -12.78
N VAL A 169 -11.44 1.92 -12.66
CA VAL A 169 -11.28 1.03 -13.83
C VAL A 169 -12.62 0.50 -14.36
N LEU A 170 -13.69 0.61 -13.57
CA LEU A 170 -15.05 0.18 -13.89
C LEU A 170 -16.03 1.17 -13.28
N ASP A 171 -17.13 1.45 -13.98
CA ASP A 171 -18.24 2.25 -13.44
C ASP A 171 -19.23 1.37 -12.65
N ARG A 172 -18.69 0.54 -11.74
CA ARG A 172 -19.48 -0.34 -10.88
C ARG A 172 -18.97 -0.26 -9.45
N ASP A 173 -19.89 -0.03 -8.53
CA ASP A 173 -19.58 -0.01 -7.09
C ASP A 173 -19.42 -1.45 -6.57
N MET A 174 -18.47 -1.63 -5.64
CA MET A 174 -18.11 -2.94 -5.09
C MET A 174 -18.93 -3.36 -3.86
N ARG A 175 -19.80 -2.50 -3.34
CA ARG A 175 -20.59 -2.74 -2.11
C ARG A 175 -22.03 -2.31 -2.26
#